data_AF-A0A517IBE9-F1
#
_entry.id   AF-A0A517IBE9-F1
#
_cell.length_a   1.000
_cell.length_b   1.000
_cell.length_c   1.000
_cell.angle_alpha   90.00
_cell.angle_beta   90.00
_cell.angle_gamma   90.00
#
_symmetry.space_group_name_H-M   'P 1'
#
loop_
_entity.id
_entity.type
_entity.pdbx_description
1 polymer ?
#
loop_
_entity_poly.entity_id
_entity_poly.type
_entity_poly.pdbx_seq_one_letter_code
_entity_poly.pdbx_strand_id
1 'polypeptide(L)'
;MGSHVVWTVLKKELMDLFRDRKAWMGTLLVPLLVIPFVFLLLGTSYSNVEKEAREYIPLAVQGSSSLITVLQKNPAVQILEPSNPEQALQAGQLRAILTIPAGFDEEIAAGKTAQLSVAYDSTNQKSVYARTLIEQTVEAYSKDIVAKRLNQAGLSEQTIQPIVSTFQNTASEERKSGGMLAGIIPLMLVVSLASAGMAAANDLVAGEKERGTLESLLTAPIAAQHILTAKLLAVMTMSTMGAVASLISVTLAMRLGPMGTEGDHFTLTFFSPVTLLVLIVTILLLAALFAGLELVLSTVAKSFKEGQTYMSAVIFLAMVPSYMLMPVSPVDIPTHYYVMPVFNGVALSKEVFYGKVDPIHALLGIGSLLVYVVFTIFLASRIFRREGAGLKH
;
A
#
# COMPACT_ATOMS: atom_id res chain seq x y z
N MET A 1 -22.55 -37.50 -12.29
CA MET A 1 -23.34 -36.73 -13.28
C MET A 1 -23.24 -35.21 -13.07
N GLY A 2 -23.51 -34.67 -11.87
CA GLY A 2 -23.48 -33.22 -11.64
C GLY A 2 -22.12 -32.52 -11.84
N SER A 3 -21.00 -33.15 -11.48
CA SER A 3 -19.66 -32.57 -11.65
C SER A 3 -19.28 -32.34 -13.12
N HIS A 4 -19.65 -33.25 -14.02
CA HIS A 4 -19.41 -33.11 -15.47
C HIS A 4 -20.21 -31.95 -16.08
N VAL A 5 -21.42 -31.69 -15.58
CA VAL A 5 -22.24 -30.57 -16.03
C VAL A 5 -21.62 -29.25 -15.59
N VAL A 6 -21.26 -29.12 -14.31
CA VAL A 6 -20.57 -27.92 -13.79
C VAL A 6 -19.29 -27.64 -14.56
N TRP A 7 -18.48 -28.67 -14.82
CA TRP A 7 -17.22 -28.50 -15.56
C TRP A 7 -17.44 -28.06 -17.01
N THR A 8 -18.44 -28.64 -17.70
CA THR A 8 -18.78 -28.26 -19.08
C THR A 8 -19.23 -26.80 -19.15
N VAL A 9 -20.11 -26.38 -18.24
CA VAL A 9 -20.57 -24.98 -18.18
C VAL A 9 -19.41 -24.06 -17.82
N LEU A 10 -18.59 -24.39 -16.80
CA LEU A 10 -17.43 -23.60 -16.42
C LEU A 10 -16.45 -23.40 -17.58
N LYS A 11 -16.17 -24.45 -18.36
CA LYS A 11 -15.30 -24.36 -19.54
C LYS A 11 -15.88 -23.42 -20.59
N LYS A 12 -17.20 -23.45 -20.81
CA LYS A 12 -17.89 -22.49 -21.69
C LYS A 12 -17.73 -21.06 -21.16
N GLU A 13 -18.04 -20.82 -19.89
CA GLU A 13 -17.99 -19.47 -19.31
C GLU A 13 -16.58 -18.88 -19.35
N LEU A 14 -15.57 -19.65 -18.97
CA LEU A 14 -14.17 -19.21 -19.05
C LEU A 14 -13.77 -18.93 -20.50
N MET A 15 -14.14 -19.80 -21.44
CA MET A 15 -13.81 -19.60 -22.85
C MET A 15 -14.44 -18.32 -23.40
N ASP A 16 -15.67 -17.99 -23.03
CA ASP A 16 -16.33 -16.76 -23.47
C ASP A 16 -15.68 -15.52 -22.83
N LEU A 17 -15.34 -15.58 -21.53
CA LEU A 17 -14.61 -14.50 -20.84
C LEU A 17 -13.23 -14.24 -21.47
N PHE A 18 -12.48 -15.29 -21.81
CA PHE A 18 -11.16 -15.14 -22.46
C PHE A 18 -11.24 -14.73 -23.93
N ARG A 19 -12.39 -14.93 -24.60
CA ARG A 19 -12.63 -14.44 -25.95
C ARG A 19 -12.83 -12.93 -25.99
N ASP A 20 -13.43 -12.35 -24.95
CA ASP A 20 -13.45 -10.89 -24.79
C ASP A 20 -12.09 -10.36 -24.33
N ARG A 21 -11.19 -10.23 -25.31
CA ARG A 21 -9.83 -9.71 -25.10
C ARG A 21 -9.82 -8.37 -24.40
N LYS A 22 -10.80 -7.49 -24.68
CA LYS A 22 -10.82 -6.16 -24.08
C LYS A 22 -11.15 -6.26 -22.60
N ALA A 23 -12.12 -7.09 -22.23
CA ALA A 23 -12.50 -7.30 -20.83
C ALA A 23 -11.36 -7.91 -20.01
N TRP A 24 -10.84 -9.08 -20.39
CA TRP A 24 -9.82 -9.73 -19.54
C TRP A 24 -8.46 -9.03 -19.59
N MET A 25 -8.06 -8.42 -20.72
CA MET A 25 -6.84 -7.61 -20.74
C MET A 25 -7.02 -6.34 -19.92
N GLY A 26 -8.17 -5.66 -19.98
CA GLY A 26 -8.45 -4.51 -19.12
C GLY A 26 -8.33 -4.89 -17.64
N THR A 27 -8.86 -6.04 -17.26
CA THR A 27 -8.82 -6.54 -15.89
C THR A 27 -7.41 -6.95 -15.41
N LEU A 28 -6.60 -7.63 -16.24
CA LEU A 28 -5.31 -8.17 -15.83
C LEU A 28 -4.12 -7.25 -16.18
N LEU A 29 -4.13 -6.68 -17.37
CA LEU A 29 -3.03 -5.87 -17.89
C LEU A 29 -2.95 -4.51 -17.20
N VAL A 30 -4.10 -3.91 -16.85
CA VAL A 30 -4.14 -2.59 -16.22
C VAL A 30 -3.44 -2.62 -14.85
N PRO A 31 -3.80 -3.50 -13.89
CA PRO A 31 -3.01 -3.62 -12.66
C PRO A 31 -1.55 -3.94 -12.96
N LEU A 32 -1.29 -4.90 -13.87
CA LEU A 32 0.06 -5.36 -14.18
C LEU A 32 0.99 -4.23 -14.66
N LEU A 33 0.50 -3.28 -15.47
CA LEU A 33 1.29 -2.19 -16.05
C LEU A 33 1.17 -0.86 -15.29
N VAL A 34 -0.02 -0.51 -14.78
CA VAL A 34 -0.24 0.79 -14.14
C VAL A 34 0.45 0.85 -12.79
N ILE A 35 0.42 -0.22 -12.02
CA ILE A 35 1.06 -0.25 -10.69
C ILE A 35 2.57 0.01 -10.79
N PRO A 36 3.37 -0.74 -11.57
CA PRO A 36 4.82 -0.55 -11.61
C PRO A 36 5.16 0.79 -12.25
N PHE A 37 4.36 1.23 -13.21
CA PHE A 37 4.50 2.55 -13.81
C PHE A 37 4.31 3.67 -12.79
N VAL A 38 3.25 3.62 -11.96
CA VAL A 38 3.02 4.60 -10.89
C VAL A 38 4.16 4.57 -9.86
N PHE A 39 4.59 3.38 -9.43
CA PHE A 39 5.73 3.26 -8.51
C PHE A 39 7.04 3.80 -9.09
N LEU A 40 7.30 3.54 -10.37
CA LEU A 40 8.47 4.07 -11.09
C LEU A 40 8.39 5.59 -11.16
N LEU A 41 7.25 6.16 -11.56
CA LEU A 41 7.05 7.61 -11.63
C LEU A 41 7.22 8.28 -10.27
N LEU A 42 6.62 7.72 -9.22
CA LEU A 42 6.77 8.26 -7.87
C LEU A 42 8.23 8.16 -7.41
N GLY A 43 8.87 7.01 -7.57
CA GLY A 43 10.25 6.82 -7.15
C GLY A 43 11.25 7.71 -7.92
N THR A 44 11.05 7.94 -9.23
CA THR A 44 11.88 8.90 -9.98
C THR A 44 11.61 10.33 -9.55
N SER A 45 10.35 10.69 -9.28
CA SER A 45 10.01 12.00 -8.75
C SER A 45 10.66 12.27 -7.39
N TYR A 46 10.56 11.34 -6.44
CA TYR A 46 11.20 11.44 -5.12
C TYR A 46 12.73 11.54 -5.23
N SER A 47 13.37 10.66 -6.01
CA SER A 47 14.82 10.67 -6.17
C SER A 47 15.33 11.94 -6.87
N ASN A 48 14.57 12.51 -7.82
CA ASN A 48 14.92 13.79 -8.44
C ASN A 48 14.83 14.94 -7.44
N VAL A 49 13.78 15.00 -6.62
CA VAL A 49 13.63 16.02 -5.57
C VAL A 49 14.78 15.91 -4.56
N GLU A 50 15.14 14.69 -4.16
CA GLU A 50 16.26 14.46 -3.23
C GLU A 50 17.61 14.86 -3.83
N LYS A 51 17.89 14.47 -5.08
CA LYS A 51 19.12 14.86 -5.79
C LYS A 51 19.25 16.38 -5.89
N GLU A 52 18.20 17.07 -6.30
CA GLU A 52 18.21 18.53 -6.41
C GLU A 52 18.39 19.19 -5.04
N ALA A 53 17.78 18.65 -3.98
CA ALA A 53 17.99 19.12 -2.61
C ALA A 53 19.41 18.88 -2.11
N ARG A 54 20.10 17.83 -2.58
CA ARG A 54 21.49 17.51 -2.25
C ARG A 54 22.50 18.35 -3.03
N GLU A 55 22.16 18.79 -4.24
CA GLU A 55 23.05 19.57 -5.10
C GLU A 55 22.98 21.07 -4.82
N TYR A 56 21.81 21.59 -4.43
CA TYR A 56 21.60 23.02 -4.27
C TYR A 56 20.69 23.39 -3.09
N ILE A 57 21.29 24.03 -2.09
CA ILE A 57 20.66 24.44 -0.84
C ILE A 57 20.86 25.95 -0.64
N PRO A 58 20.02 26.79 -1.26
CA PRO A 58 20.04 28.22 -1.04
C PRO A 58 19.50 28.58 0.35
N LEU A 59 20.34 29.21 1.16
CA LEU A 59 20.03 29.66 2.51
C LEU A 59 20.16 31.18 2.58
N ALA A 60 19.31 31.84 3.36
CA ALA A 60 19.58 33.21 3.79
C ALA A 60 20.09 33.20 5.22
N VAL A 61 21.08 34.04 5.51
CA VAL A 61 21.61 34.21 6.86
C VAL A 61 21.47 35.66 7.27
N GLN A 62 20.84 35.89 8.42
CA GLN A 62 20.74 37.18 9.07
C GLN A 62 21.67 37.16 10.30
N GLY A 63 22.80 37.84 10.18
CA GLY A 63 23.86 37.86 11.21
C GLY A 63 25.14 37.16 10.74
N SER A 64 26.13 37.10 11.62
CA SER A 64 27.44 36.52 11.34
C SER A 64 27.85 35.54 12.44
N SER A 65 28.37 34.38 12.07
CA SER A 65 28.96 33.42 13.00
C SER A 65 29.91 32.47 12.30
N SER A 66 30.88 31.93 13.04
CA SER A 66 31.69 30.79 12.63
C SER A 66 30.87 29.51 12.31
N LEU A 67 29.61 29.40 12.74
CA LEU A 67 28.70 28.32 12.31
C LEU A 67 28.46 28.33 10.79
N ILE A 68 28.44 29.52 10.19
CA ILE A 68 28.20 29.69 8.75
C ILE A 68 29.29 29.00 7.93
N THR A 69 30.55 29.15 8.33
CA THR A 69 31.69 28.50 7.68
C THR A 69 31.65 26.98 7.82
N VAL A 70 31.05 26.45 8.90
CA VAL A 70 30.83 25.00 9.05
C VAL A 70 29.75 24.51 8.09
N LEU A 71 28.64 25.24 7.94
CA LEU A 71 27.59 24.94 6.97
C LEU A 71 28.11 24.97 5.53
N GLN A 72 28.94 25.96 5.19
CA GLN A 72 29.56 26.11 3.87
C GLN A 72 30.60 25.03 3.54
N LYS A 73 31.01 24.18 4.49
CA LYS A 73 31.82 22.99 4.16
C LYS A 73 31.04 22.01 3.28
N ASN A 74 29.71 22.04 3.33
CA ASN A 74 28.89 21.33 2.38
C ASN A 74 28.80 22.15 1.07
N PRO A 75 29.34 21.65 -0.06
CA PRO A 75 29.39 22.41 -1.32
C PRO A 75 28.01 22.72 -1.90
N ALA A 76 26.96 22.03 -1.45
CA ALA A 76 25.59 22.30 -1.86
C ALA A 76 25.01 23.57 -1.21
N VAL A 77 25.56 24.02 -0.08
CA VAL A 77 25.07 25.18 0.66
C VAL A 77 25.53 26.46 -0.01
N GLN A 78 24.58 27.28 -0.46
CA GLN A 78 24.83 28.61 -1.01
C GLN A 78 24.10 29.66 -0.19
N ILE A 79 24.81 30.70 0.21
CA ILE A 79 24.23 31.79 0.99
C ILE A 79 23.79 32.88 0.02
N LEU A 80 22.53 33.24 0.08
CA LEU A 80 21.91 34.29 -0.71
C LEU A 80 21.45 35.43 0.21
N GLU A 81 21.49 36.65 -0.29
CA GLU A 81 21.02 37.85 0.40
C GLU A 81 19.85 38.48 -0.36
N PRO A 82 18.66 37.85 -0.38
CA PRO A 82 17.50 38.43 -1.03
C PRO A 82 16.96 39.61 -0.23
N SER A 83 16.36 40.57 -0.93
CA SER A 83 15.79 41.78 -0.34
C SER A 83 14.67 41.48 0.67
N ASN A 84 13.90 40.41 0.45
CA ASN A 84 12.89 39.91 1.37
C ASN A 84 13.02 38.38 1.55
N PRO A 85 13.78 37.92 2.56
CA PRO A 85 14.03 36.49 2.80
C PRO A 85 12.76 35.67 3.05
N GLU A 86 11.78 36.20 3.77
CA GLU A 86 10.53 35.48 4.06
C GLU A 86 9.74 35.20 2.78
N GLN A 87 9.61 36.21 1.91
CA GLN A 87 8.94 36.05 0.63
C GLN A 87 9.72 35.11 -0.29
N ALA A 88 11.06 35.16 -0.27
CA ALA A 88 11.91 34.25 -1.05
C ALA A 88 11.82 32.80 -0.57
N LEU A 89 11.64 32.57 0.74
CA LEU A 89 11.38 31.24 1.31
C LEU A 89 10.00 30.72 0.88
N GLN A 90 8.95 31.54 0.98
CA GLN A 90 7.60 31.19 0.53
C GLN A 90 7.53 30.95 -0.99
N ALA A 91 8.30 31.68 -1.78
CA ALA A 91 8.42 31.49 -3.23
C ALA A 91 9.29 30.26 -3.59
N GLY A 92 9.88 29.58 -2.61
CA GLY A 92 10.75 28.42 -2.83
C GLY A 92 12.10 28.74 -3.46
N GLN A 93 12.52 30.01 -3.46
CA GLN A 93 13.85 30.46 -3.90
C GLN A 93 14.90 30.19 -2.82
N LEU A 94 14.52 30.25 -1.54
CA LEU A 94 15.31 29.78 -0.41
C LEU A 94 14.78 28.44 0.11
N ARG A 95 15.63 27.71 0.84
CA ARG A 95 15.26 26.49 1.56
C ARG A 95 15.18 26.67 3.06
N ALA A 96 15.94 27.60 3.63
CA ALA A 96 15.75 28.03 5.02
C ALA A 96 16.34 29.43 5.23
N ILE A 97 15.93 30.07 6.33
CA ILE A 97 16.49 31.34 6.82
C ILE A 97 17.08 31.07 8.21
N LEU A 98 18.35 31.39 8.40
CA LEU A 98 19.01 31.34 9.69
C LEU A 98 19.07 32.76 10.27
N THR A 99 18.49 32.96 11.44
CA THR A 99 18.60 34.22 12.18
C THR A 99 19.53 34.00 13.37
N ILE A 100 20.69 34.65 13.30
CA ILE A 100 21.77 34.59 14.27
C ILE A 100 21.77 35.92 15.04
N PRO A 101 21.47 35.93 16.35
CA PRO A 101 21.44 37.15 17.13
C PRO A 101 22.83 37.81 17.23
N ALA A 102 22.85 39.12 17.42
CA ALA A 102 24.10 39.83 17.72
C ALA A 102 24.69 39.29 19.02
N GLY A 103 26.01 39.09 19.06
CA GLY A 103 26.67 38.51 20.22
C GLY A 103 26.77 36.98 20.22
N PHE A 104 26.30 36.28 19.18
CA PHE A 104 26.22 34.81 19.16
C PHE A 104 27.58 34.13 19.40
N ASP A 105 28.62 34.54 18.68
CA ASP A 105 29.97 33.96 18.83
C ASP A 105 30.59 34.39 20.17
N GLU A 106 30.32 35.60 20.65
CA GLU A 106 30.78 36.10 21.95
C GLU A 106 30.13 35.34 23.12
N GLU A 107 28.83 35.04 23.04
CA GLU A 107 28.13 34.22 24.03
C GLU A 107 28.70 32.80 24.06
N ILE A 108 28.97 32.23 22.88
CA ILE A 108 29.62 30.92 22.78
C ILE A 108 31.04 30.96 23.36
N ALA A 109 31.83 32.00 23.07
CA ALA A 109 33.18 32.15 23.62
C ALA A 109 33.17 32.38 25.14
N ALA A 110 32.15 33.08 25.66
CA ALA A 110 31.95 33.34 27.09
C ALA A 110 31.39 32.12 27.86
N GLY A 111 31.25 30.96 27.22
CA GLY A 111 30.73 29.75 27.85
C GLY A 111 29.21 29.73 28.02
N LYS A 112 28.48 30.71 27.47
CA LYS A 112 27.01 30.79 27.53
C LYS A 112 26.37 29.97 26.41
N THR A 113 25.05 29.85 26.47
CA THR A 113 24.20 29.25 25.43
C THR A 113 23.68 30.35 24.52
N ALA A 114 23.96 30.25 23.23
CA ALA A 114 23.42 31.17 22.23
C ALA A 114 22.18 30.57 21.56
N GLN A 115 21.22 31.43 21.18
CA GLN A 115 20.00 31.02 20.49
C GLN A 115 20.18 31.12 18.98
N LEU A 116 19.72 30.11 18.23
CA LEU A 116 19.66 30.12 16.77
C LEU A 116 18.21 29.89 16.35
N SER A 117 17.68 30.75 15.47
CA SER A 117 16.36 30.54 14.87
C SER A 117 16.51 30.08 13.42
N VAL A 118 15.74 29.07 13.03
CA VAL A 118 15.73 28.52 11.67
C VAL A 118 14.30 28.50 11.15
N ALA A 119 14.00 29.36 10.18
CA ALA A 119 12.71 29.34 9.48
C ALA A 119 12.80 28.44 8.24
N TYR A 120 11.81 27.57 8.05
CA TYR A 120 11.73 26.64 6.92
C TYR A 120 10.25 26.41 6.54
N ASP A 121 10.01 25.90 5.33
CA ASP A 121 8.68 25.54 4.84
C ASP A 121 8.49 24.02 4.92
N SER A 122 7.62 23.57 5.82
CA SER A 122 7.32 22.15 6.01
C SER A 122 6.54 21.51 4.85
N THR A 123 5.96 22.32 3.95
CA THR A 123 5.23 21.84 2.77
C THR A 123 6.18 21.56 1.59
N ASN A 124 7.41 22.07 1.66
CA ASN A 124 8.43 21.90 0.63
C ASN A 124 9.50 20.88 1.07
N GLN A 125 9.51 19.71 0.42
CA GLN A 125 10.47 18.63 0.69
C GLN A 125 11.94 19.09 0.67
N LYS A 126 12.32 20.00 -0.24
CA LYS A 126 13.70 20.53 -0.31
C LYS A 126 14.04 21.40 0.90
N SER A 127 13.04 22.12 1.44
CA SER A 127 13.19 22.92 2.66
C SER A 127 13.28 22.05 3.90
N VAL A 128 12.49 20.97 3.98
CA VAL A 128 12.60 19.95 5.04
C VAL A 128 13.98 19.27 5.02
N TYR A 129 14.51 18.99 3.83
CA TYR A 129 15.88 18.47 3.67
C TYR A 129 16.92 19.46 4.21
N ALA A 130 16.85 20.73 3.81
CA ALA A 130 17.76 21.77 4.29
C ALA A 130 17.72 21.95 5.81
N ARG A 131 16.52 21.95 6.42
CA ARG A 131 16.35 21.98 7.88
C ARG A 131 17.10 20.84 8.56
N THR A 132 16.94 19.62 8.04
CA THR A 132 17.59 18.41 8.59
C THR A 132 19.11 18.51 8.49
N LEU A 133 19.64 19.00 7.38
CA LEU A 133 21.08 19.26 7.23
C LEU A 133 21.58 20.30 8.24
N ILE A 134 20.86 21.41 8.41
CA ILE A 134 21.21 22.47 9.36
C ILE A 134 21.23 21.91 10.78
N GLU A 135 20.19 21.17 11.18
CA GLU A 135 20.07 20.54 12.49
C GLU A 135 21.26 19.60 12.79
N GLN A 136 21.60 18.72 11.85
CA GLN A 136 22.76 17.83 11.97
C GLN A 136 24.08 18.60 12.07
N THR A 137 24.22 19.68 11.31
CA THR A 137 25.44 20.51 11.32
C THR A 137 25.58 21.28 12.64
N VAL A 138 24.48 21.84 13.15
CA VAL A 138 24.43 22.53 14.45
C VAL A 138 24.74 21.57 15.58
N GLU A 139 24.20 20.35 15.55
CA GLU A 139 24.50 19.32 16.56
C GLU A 139 25.99 18.96 16.55
N ALA A 140 26.58 18.73 15.38
CA ALA A 140 28.00 18.44 15.24
C ALA A 140 28.89 19.60 15.71
N TYR A 141 28.54 20.84 15.35
CA TYR A 141 29.23 22.05 15.78
C TYR A 141 29.14 22.25 17.30
N SER A 142 27.96 22.03 17.89
CA SER A 142 27.76 22.10 19.34
C SER A 142 28.61 21.06 20.07
N LYS A 143 28.72 19.83 19.54
CA LYS A 143 29.59 18.78 20.13
C LYS A 143 31.07 19.20 20.13
N ASP A 144 31.56 19.80 19.05
CA ASP A 144 32.95 20.31 18.97
C ASP A 144 33.22 21.45 19.96
N ILE A 145 32.30 22.42 20.10
CA ILE A 145 32.43 23.50 21.10
C ILE A 145 32.49 22.92 22.51
N VAL A 146 31.59 21.99 22.80
CA VAL A 146 31.49 21.37 24.13
C VAL A 146 32.76 20.58 24.45
N ALA A 147 33.29 19.80 23.51
CA ALA A 147 34.57 19.09 23.66
C ALA A 147 35.73 20.05 23.98
N LYS A 148 35.82 21.19 23.27
CA LYS A 148 36.83 22.23 23.52
C LYS A 148 36.70 22.85 24.92
N ARG A 149 35.48 23.17 25.36
CA ARG A 149 35.22 23.73 26.69
C ARG A 149 35.64 22.77 27.80
N LEU A 150 35.34 21.47 27.65
CA LEU A 150 35.73 20.45 28.62
C LEU A 150 37.24 20.28 28.70
N ASN A 151 37.91 20.20 27.56
CA ASN A 151 39.38 20.12 27.50
C ASN A 151 40.05 21.33 28.17
N GLN A 152 39.53 22.54 27.96
CA GLN A 152 40.01 23.75 28.63
C GLN A 152 39.79 23.73 30.15
N ALA A 153 38.70 23.11 30.61
CA ALA A 153 38.40 22.93 32.02
C ALA A 153 39.14 21.72 32.65
N GLY A 154 39.97 20.99 31.89
CA GLY A 154 40.62 19.76 32.36
C GLY A 154 39.65 18.60 32.62
N LEU A 155 38.45 18.66 32.03
CA LEU A 155 37.38 17.67 32.18
C LEU A 155 37.32 16.78 30.95
N SER A 156 36.96 15.51 31.16
CA SER A 156 36.73 14.55 30.06
C SER A 156 35.34 14.75 29.45
N GLU A 157 35.18 14.47 28.15
CA GLU A 157 33.88 14.38 27.46
C GLU A 157 32.90 13.42 28.16
N GLN A 158 33.42 12.40 28.84
CA GLN A 158 32.64 11.44 29.62
C GLN A 158 31.89 12.09 30.80
N THR A 159 32.31 13.28 31.25
CA THR A 159 31.71 14.00 32.38
C THR A 159 30.28 14.47 32.07
N ILE A 160 29.98 14.77 30.80
CA ILE A 160 28.70 15.32 30.36
C ILE A 160 27.91 14.40 29.42
N GLN A 161 28.54 13.31 28.96
CA GLN A 161 27.89 12.24 28.22
C GLN A 161 27.91 10.95 29.06
N PRO A 162 27.21 10.92 30.21
CA PRO A 162 27.19 9.75 31.07
C PRO A 162 26.46 8.55 30.45
N ILE A 163 25.69 8.78 29.37
CA ILE A 163 24.91 7.77 28.67
C ILE A 163 25.25 7.83 27.18
N VAL A 164 25.79 6.73 26.66
CA VAL A 164 25.95 6.51 25.22
C VAL A 164 24.86 5.54 24.79
N SER A 165 23.86 6.05 24.07
CA SER A 165 22.76 5.23 23.55
C SER A 165 23.20 4.50 22.29
N THR A 166 23.23 3.18 22.34
CA THR A 166 23.38 2.32 21.17
C THR A 166 22.02 1.77 20.78
N PHE A 167 21.53 2.14 19.60
CA PHE A 167 20.28 1.60 19.06
C PHE A 167 20.62 0.39 18.20
N GLN A 168 20.13 -0.78 18.61
CA GLN A 168 20.28 -2.01 17.85
C GLN A 168 18.96 -2.32 17.15
N ASN A 169 18.97 -2.40 15.82
CA ASN A 169 17.83 -2.90 15.07
C ASN A 169 17.72 -4.42 15.26
N THR A 170 16.63 -4.87 15.87
CA THR A 170 16.36 -6.30 16.10
C THR A 170 15.59 -6.96 14.95
N ALA A 171 15.11 -6.17 13.98
CA ALA A 171 14.47 -6.70 12.78
C ALA A 171 15.53 -7.19 11.79
N SER A 172 15.32 -8.37 11.22
CA SER A 172 16.12 -8.81 10.08
C SER A 172 15.81 -7.96 8.85
N GLU A 173 16.72 -7.89 7.88
CA GLU A 173 16.50 -7.13 6.64
C GLU A 173 15.25 -7.62 5.89
N GLU A 174 14.98 -8.93 5.93
CA GLU A 174 13.76 -9.50 5.34
C GLU A 174 12.49 -9.01 6.04
N ARG A 175 12.51 -8.83 7.37
CA ARG A 175 11.36 -8.30 8.12
C ARG A 175 11.18 -6.80 7.87
N LYS A 176 12.26 -6.07 7.61
CA LYS A 176 12.21 -4.64 7.27
C LYS A 176 11.52 -4.41 5.92
N SER A 177 11.94 -5.15 4.89
CA SER A 177 11.29 -5.10 3.58
C SER A 177 9.89 -5.68 3.59
N GLY A 178 9.69 -6.83 4.24
CA GLY A 178 8.36 -7.41 4.48
C GLY A 178 7.41 -6.45 5.20
N GLY A 179 7.90 -5.70 6.19
CA GLY A 179 7.10 -4.72 6.94
C GLY A 179 6.60 -3.56 6.08
N MET A 180 7.46 -2.98 5.23
CA MET A 180 7.05 -1.94 4.28
C MET A 180 6.01 -2.47 3.29
N LEU A 181 6.20 -3.69 2.80
CA LEU A 181 5.30 -4.33 1.84
C LEU A 181 3.99 -4.80 2.45
N ALA A 182 3.99 -5.22 3.70
CA ALA A 182 2.79 -5.53 4.47
C ALA A 182 1.88 -4.29 4.64
N GLY A 183 2.37 -3.07 4.41
CA GLY A 183 1.52 -1.89 4.32
C GLY A 183 0.66 -1.86 3.06
N ILE A 184 1.25 -2.14 1.90
CA ILE A 184 0.65 -1.83 0.60
C ILE A 184 0.13 -3.08 -0.12
N ILE A 185 0.85 -4.20 -0.10
CA ILE A 185 0.49 -5.38 -0.90
C ILE A 185 -0.91 -5.91 -0.55
N PRO A 186 -1.30 -6.07 0.74
CA PRO A 186 -2.65 -6.53 1.09
C PRO A 186 -3.77 -5.66 0.52
N LEU A 187 -3.59 -4.33 0.48
CA LEU A 187 -4.54 -3.41 -0.13
C LEU A 187 -4.71 -3.72 -1.62
N MET A 188 -3.60 -3.83 -2.34
CA MET A 188 -3.62 -4.08 -3.79
C MET A 188 -4.22 -5.45 -4.10
N LEU A 189 -3.84 -6.47 -3.33
CA LEU A 189 -4.34 -7.82 -3.46
C LEU A 189 -5.86 -7.89 -3.29
N VAL A 190 -6.40 -7.29 -2.22
CA VAL A 190 -7.84 -7.28 -1.92
C VAL A 190 -8.63 -6.47 -2.95
N VAL A 191 -8.12 -5.29 -3.35
CA VAL A 191 -8.76 -4.47 -4.39
C VAL A 191 -8.73 -5.18 -5.75
N SER A 192 -7.64 -5.87 -6.10
CA SER A 192 -7.57 -6.67 -7.33
C SER A 192 -8.53 -7.86 -7.31
N LEU A 193 -8.69 -8.52 -6.17
CA LEU A 193 -9.68 -9.61 -6.02
C LEU A 193 -11.11 -9.14 -6.29
N ALA A 194 -11.49 -7.98 -5.73
CA ALA A 194 -12.82 -7.39 -5.89
C ALA A 194 -13.04 -6.72 -7.26
N SER A 195 -11.99 -6.18 -7.89
CA SER A 195 -12.14 -5.51 -9.19
C SER A 195 -12.06 -6.48 -10.37
N ALA A 196 -11.27 -7.55 -10.28
CA ALA A 196 -11.07 -8.46 -11.39
C ALA A 196 -12.23 -9.43 -11.63
N GLY A 197 -12.97 -9.80 -10.58
CA GLY A 197 -14.19 -10.60 -10.70
C GLY A 197 -15.36 -9.84 -11.31
N MET A 198 -15.44 -8.54 -11.03
CA MET A 198 -16.57 -7.68 -11.39
C MET A 198 -16.98 -7.75 -12.86
N ALA A 199 -16.03 -7.58 -13.79
CA ALA A 199 -16.32 -7.59 -15.22
C ALA A 199 -16.93 -8.95 -15.65
N ALA A 200 -16.39 -10.04 -15.10
CA ALA A 200 -16.87 -11.38 -15.36
C ALA A 200 -18.25 -11.61 -14.73
N ALA A 201 -18.44 -11.24 -13.47
CA ALA A 201 -19.73 -11.40 -12.79
C ALA A 201 -20.84 -10.61 -13.47
N ASN A 202 -20.53 -9.41 -13.97
CA ASN A 202 -21.49 -8.55 -14.67
C ASN A 202 -21.88 -9.14 -16.03
N ASP A 203 -20.91 -9.58 -16.83
CA ASP A 203 -21.17 -10.17 -18.15
C ASP A 203 -21.94 -11.50 -18.03
N LEU A 204 -21.54 -12.36 -17.08
CA LEU A 204 -22.10 -13.70 -16.90
C LEU A 204 -23.54 -13.73 -16.37
N VAL A 205 -24.07 -12.65 -15.79
CA VAL A 205 -25.45 -12.63 -15.28
C VAL A 205 -26.22 -11.44 -15.80
N ALA A 206 -25.90 -10.21 -15.38
CA ALA A 206 -26.61 -9.01 -15.86
C ALA A 206 -26.51 -8.84 -17.38
N GLY A 207 -25.35 -9.13 -17.97
CA GLY A 207 -25.12 -9.09 -19.41
C GLY A 207 -25.88 -10.21 -20.16
N GLU A 208 -25.90 -11.43 -19.64
CA GLU A 208 -26.74 -12.50 -20.20
C GLU A 208 -28.25 -12.22 -20.04
N LYS A 209 -28.66 -11.56 -18.96
CA LYS A 209 -30.04 -11.13 -18.72
C LYS A 209 -30.46 -10.06 -19.73
N GLU A 210 -29.63 -9.05 -19.97
CA GLU A 210 -29.89 -8.01 -20.97
C GLU A 210 -29.94 -8.56 -22.40
N ARG A 211 -29.17 -9.62 -22.69
CA ARG A 211 -29.19 -10.32 -23.99
C ARG A 211 -30.31 -11.36 -24.14
N GLY A 212 -31.10 -11.61 -23.09
CA GLY A 212 -32.14 -12.65 -23.04
C GLY A 212 -31.62 -14.09 -23.09
N THR A 213 -30.31 -14.30 -22.94
CA THR A 213 -29.69 -15.63 -22.98
C THR A 213 -29.78 -16.34 -21.64
N LEU A 214 -29.89 -15.58 -20.54
CA LEU A 214 -30.03 -16.13 -19.19
C LEU A 214 -31.34 -16.92 -19.03
N GLU A 215 -32.44 -16.43 -19.59
CA GLU A 215 -33.75 -17.09 -19.50
C GLU A 215 -33.74 -18.42 -20.24
N SER A 216 -33.20 -18.43 -21.45
CA SER A 216 -33.00 -19.65 -22.24
C SER A 216 -32.18 -20.69 -21.46
N LEU A 217 -31.08 -20.27 -20.82
CA LEU A 217 -30.23 -21.15 -20.00
C LEU A 217 -30.98 -21.72 -18.77
N LEU A 218 -31.87 -20.95 -18.16
CA LEU A 218 -32.66 -21.37 -16.99
C LEU A 218 -33.83 -22.31 -17.35
N THR A 219 -34.27 -22.31 -18.62
CA THR A 219 -35.26 -23.27 -19.14
C THR A 219 -34.64 -24.59 -19.57
N ALA A 220 -33.32 -24.65 -19.77
CA ALA A 220 -32.60 -25.88 -20.08
C ALA A 220 -32.78 -26.94 -18.98
N PRO A 221 -32.71 -28.25 -19.29
CA PRO A 221 -32.86 -29.33 -18.33
C PRO A 221 -31.60 -29.51 -17.44
N ILE A 222 -31.07 -28.41 -16.91
CA ILE A 222 -29.90 -28.33 -16.03
C ILE A 222 -30.33 -27.70 -14.72
N ALA A 223 -29.89 -28.25 -13.59
CA ALA A 223 -30.19 -27.66 -12.29
C ALA A 223 -29.54 -26.27 -12.16
N ALA A 224 -30.32 -25.26 -11.75
CA ALA A 224 -29.85 -23.88 -11.58
C ALA A 224 -28.63 -23.76 -10.65
N GLN A 225 -28.50 -24.67 -9.68
CA GLN A 225 -27.34 -24.75 -8.80
C GLN A 225 -26.05 -25.08 -9.57
N HIS A 226 -26.09 -25.96 -10.56
CA HIS A 226 -24.91 -26.29 -11.36
C HIS A 226 -24.47 -25.11 -12.23
N ILE A 227 -25.42 -24.37 -12.79
CA ILE A 227 -25.16 -23.14 -13.55
C ILE A 227 -24.52 -22.10 -12.63
N LEU A 228 -25.10 -21.86 -11.46
CA LEU A 228 -24.58 -20.88 -10.50
C LEU A 228 -23.18 -21.25 -10.00
N THR A 229 -22.93 -22.52 -9.65
CA THR A 229 -21.60 -22.97 -9.23
C THR A 229 -20.56 -22.75 -10.32
N ALA A 230 -20.91 -23.03 -11.58
CA ALA A 230 -20.01 -22.77 -12.71
C ALA A 230 -19.70 -21.28 -12.88
N LYS A 231 -20.72 -20.40 -12.79
CA LYS A 231 -20.53 -18.95 -12.83
C LYS A 231 -19.68 -18.44 -11.67
N LEU A 232 -19.92 -18.94 -10.45
CA LEU A 232 -19.11 -18.61 -9.27
C LEU A 232 -17.63 -18.97 -9.48
N LEU A 233 -17.35 -20.19 -9.95
CA LEU A 233 -15.98 -20.63 -10.21
C LEU A 233 -15.31 -19.83 -11.34
N ALA A 234 -16.07 -19.42 -12.37
CA ALA A 234 -15.56 -18.56 -13.44
C ALA A 234 -15.14 -17.18 -12.89
N VAL A 235 -16.00 -16.55 -12.09
CA VAL A 235 -15.69 -15.25 -11.44
C VAL A 235 -14.51 -15.38 -10.48
N MET A 236 -14.48 -16.42 -9.63
CA MET A 236 -13.35 -16.68 -8.72
C MET A 236 -12.02 -16.84 -9.46
N THR A 237 -12.03 -17.49 -10.63
CA THR A 237 -10.84 -17.66 -11.47
C THR A 237 -10.34 -16.30 -11.93
N MET A 238 -11.23 -15.45 -12.44
CA MET A 238 -10.89 -14.09 -12.88
C MET A 238 -10.37 -13.21 -11.72
N SER A 239 -11.03 -13.24 -10.55
CA SER A 239 -10.57 -12.56 -9.34
C SER A 239 -9.16 -13.00 -8.93
N THR A 240 -8.93 -14.32 -8.89
CA THR A 240 -7.64 -14.88 -8.48
C THR A 240 -6.54 -14.53 -9.48
N MET A 241 -6.84 -14.54 -10.77
CA MET A 241 -5.89 -14.08 -11.80
C MET A 241 -5.53 -12.60 -11.63
N GLY A 242 -6.50 -11.75 -11.30
CA GLY A 242 -6.25 -10.35 -10.98
C GLY A 242 -5.33 -10.18 -9.77
N ALA A 243 -5.57 -10.95 -8.71
CA ALA A 243 -4.70 -10.97 -7.53
C ALA A 243 -3.27 -11.39 -7.86
N VAL A 244 -3.10 -12.46 -8.64
CA VAL A 244 -1.78 -12.93 -9.10
C VAL A 244 -1.10 -11.89 -9.98
N ALA A 245 -1.84 -11.27 -10.91
CA ALA A 245 -1.32 -10.18 -11.74
C ALA A 245 -0.84 -9.00 -10.88
N SER A 246 -1.59 -8.63 -9.84
CA SER A 246 -1.17 -7.59 -8.90
C SER A 246 0.08 -7.96 -8.11
N LEU A 247 0.21 -9.21 -7.65
CA LEU A 247 1.41 -9.68 -6.94
C LEU A 247 2.65 -9.66 -7.85
N ILE A 248 2.50 -10.12 -9.10
CA ILE A 248 3.56 -10.05 -10.12
C ILE A 248 3.92 -8.58 -10.38
N SER A 249 2.91 -7.72 -10.47
CA SER A 249 3.08 -6.29 -10.69
C SER A 249 3.91 -5.61 -9.61
N VAL A 250 3.57 -5.82 -8.33
CA VAL A 250 4.37 -5.27 -7.23
C VAL A 250 5.79 -5.82 -7.25
N THR A 251 5.96 -7.12 -7.51
CA THR A 251 7.29 -7.73 -7.63
C THR A 251 8.12 -7.06 -8.74
N LEU A 252 7.49 -6.75 -9.87
CA LEU A 252 8.12 -6.04 -10.98
C LEU A 252 8.45 -4.59 -10.60
N ALA A 253 7.53 -3.89 -9.94
CA ALA A 253 7.69 -2.53 -9.46
C ALA A 253 8.89 -2.40 -8.51
N MET A 254 9.09 -3.37 -7.63
CA MET A 254 10.23 -3.40 -6.73
C MET A 254 11.55 -3.74 -7.42
N ARG A 255 11.53 -4.66 -8.40
CA ARG A 255 12.75 -5.04 -9.12
C ARG A 255 13.23 -3.98 -10.12
N LEU A 256 12.30 -3.25 -10.74
CA LEU A 256 12.61 -2.27 -11.77
C LEU A 256 12.58 -0.82 -11.26
N GLY A 257 11.88 -0.55 -10.15
CA GLY A 257 11.67 0.80 -9.64
C GLY A 257 12.82 1.29 -8.76
N PRO A 258 13.09 2.60 -8.73
CA PRO A 258 14.16 3.20 -7.91
C PRO A 258 13.90 3.14 -6.39
N MET A 259 12.71 2.66 -5.98
CA MET A 259 12.36 2.36 -4.59
C MET A 259 12.90 1.01 -4.11
N GLY A 260 13.35 0.13 -5.01
CA GLY A 260 14.08 -1.08 -4.64
C GLY A 260 15.54 -0.71 -4.38
N THR A 261 15.94 -0.56 -3.12
CA THR A 261 17.35 -0.37 -2.76
C THR A 261 18.15 -1.61 -3.15
N GLU A 262 19.41 -1.41 -3.59
CA GLU A 262 20.34 -2.51 -3.90
C GLU A 262 20.42 -3.48 -2.71
N GLY A 263 19.85 -4.68 -2.86
CA GLY A 263 19.80 -5.71 -1.81
C GLY A 263 18.38 -6.12 -1.37
N ASP A 264 17.36 -5.30 -1.61
CA ASP A 264 16.02 -5.50 -1.07
C ASP A 264 15.06 -6.14 -2.09
N HIS A 265 15.56 -7.17 -2.78
CA HIS A 265 14.76 -7.90 -3.74
C HIS A 265 13.70 -8.71 -3.00
N PHE A 266 12.43 -8.47 -3.31
CA PHE A 266 11.34 -9.35 -2.91
C PHE A 266 11.63 -10.76 -3.45
N THR A 267 12.08 -11.65 -2.57
CA THR A 267 12.37 -13.05 -2.89
C THR A 267 11.32 -13.93 -2.25
N LEU A 268 10.89 -14.96 -2.98
CA LEU A 268 9.90 -15.93 -2.49
C LEU A 268 10.41 -16.75 -1.29
N THR A 269 11.73 -16.73 -1.03
CA THR A 269 12.37 -17.25 0.18
C THR A 269 11.86 -16.60 1.47
N PHE A 270 11.21 -15.45 1.37
CA PHE A 270 10.51 -14.79 2.47
C PHE A 270 9.37 -15.64 3.06
N PHE A 271 8.69 -16.46 2.24
CA PHE A 271 7.54 -17.24 2.68
C PHE A 271 7.95 -18.63 3.16
N SER A 272 7.59 -18.95 4.40
CA SER A 272 7.52 -20.35 4.84
C SER A 272 6.38 -21.08 4.08
N PRO A 273 6.45 -22.42 3.94
CA PRO A 273 5.36 -23.20 3.35
C PRO A 273 4.01 -22.97 4.03
N VAL A 274 4.01 -22.76 5.35
CA VAL A 274 2.80 -22.50 6.15
C VAL A 274 2.22 -21.13 5.82
N THR A 275 3.04 -20.07 5.81
CA THR A 275 2.58 -18.72 5.46
C THR A 275 2.06 -18.65 4.03
N LEU A 276 2.69 -19.37 3.09
CA LEU A 276 2.22 -19.45 1.71
C LEU A 276 0.86 -20.14 1.62
N LEU A 277 0.66 -21.23 2.37
CA LEU A 277 -0.63 -21.92 2.43
C LEU A 277 -1.73 -21.01 3.00
N VAL A 278 -1.45 -20.28 4.09
CA VAL A 278 -2.40 -19.32 4.68
C VAL A 278 -2.76 -18.24 3.67
N LEU A 279 -1.79 -17.71 2.92
CA LEU A 279 -2.05 -16.72 1.87
C LEU A 279 -2.93 -17.29 0.76
N ILE A 280 -2.59 -18.47 0.21
CA ILE A 280 -3.38 -19.10 -0.86
C ILE A 280 -4.82 -19.34 -0.41
N VAL A 281 -5.03 -19.89 0.79
CA VAL A 281 -6.36 -20.13 1.35
C VAL A 281 -7.11 -18.80 1.53
N THR A 282 -6.45 -17.77 2.05
CA THR A 282 -7.04 -16.44 2.23
C THR A 282 -7.46 -15.83 0.89
N ILE A 283 -6.61 -15.92 -0.14
CA ILE A 283 -6.91 -15.43 -1.50
C ILE A 283 -8.12 -16.16 -2.08
N LEU A 284 -8.16 -17.49 -1.98
CA LEU A 284 -9.28 -18.27 -2.52
C LEU A 284 -10.60 -17.99 -1.79
N LEU A 285 -10.57 -17.82 -0.46
CA LEU A 285 -11.76 -17.48 0.32
C LEU A 285 -12.25 -16.06 0.05
N LEU A 286 -11.35 -15.08 -0.06
CA LEU A 286 -11.72 -13.73 -0.47
C LEU A 286 -12.26 -13.70 -1.90
N ALA A 287 -11.67 -14.45 -2.83
CA ALA A 287 -12.19 -14.59 -4.19
C ALA A 287 -13.61 -15.16 -4.18
N ALA A 288 -13.88 -16.19 -3.37
CA ALA A 288 -15.21 -16.76 -3.21
C ALA A 288 -16.21 -15.76 -2.58
N LEU A 289 -15.75 -14.99 -1.59
CA LEU A 289 -16.55 -13.98 -0.92
C LEU A 289 -17.00 -12.89 -1.90
N PHE A 290 -16.05 -12.29 -2.63
CA PHE A 290 -16.33 -11.26 -3.62
C PHE A 290 -17.16 -11.80 -4.78
N ALA A 291 -16.81 -12.97 -5.33
CA ALA A 291 -17.59 -13.59 -6.40
C ALA A 291 -19.04 -13.85 -5.98
N GLY A 292 -19.27 -14.30 -4.74
CA GLY A 292 -20.62 -14.49 -4.20
C GLY A 292 -21.41 -13.18 -4.10
N LEU A 293 -20.79 -12.12 -3.56
CA LEU A 293 -21.39 -10.78 -3.47
C LEU A 293 -21.69 -10.18 -4.84
N GLU A 294 -20.73 -10.26 -5.76
CA GLU A 294 -20.87 -9.75 -7.13
C GLU A 294 -21.98 -10.49 -7.88
N LEU A 295 -22.06 -11.82 -7.79
CA LEU A 295 -23.15 -12.57 -8.42
C LEU A 295 -24.53 -12.23 -7.83
N VAL A 296 -24.63 -11.99 -6.52
CA VAL A 296 -25.87 -11.48 -5.90
C VAL A 296 -26.28 -10.17 -6.56
N LEU A 297 -25.36 -9.20 -6.63
CA LEU A 297 -25.64 -7.88 -7.19
C LEU A 297 -25.94 -7.94 -8.69
N SER A 298 -25.21 -8.77 -9.44
CA SER A 298 -25.42 -9.00 -10.88
C SER A 298 -26.80 -9.59 -11.16
N THR A 299 -27.25 -10.51 -10.32
CA THR A 299 -28.57 -11.16 -10.49
C THR A 299 -29.71 -10.17 -10.27
N VAL A 300 -29.55 -9.26 -9.29
CA VAL A 300 -30.55 -8.23 -8.96
C VAL A 300 -30.60 -7.12 -10.02
N ALA A 301 -29.47 -6.82 -10.66
CA ALA A 301 -29.40 -5.81 -11.71
C ALA A 301 -30.31 -6.15 -12.90
N LYS A 302 -30.87 -5.12 -13.53
CA LYS A 302 -31.70 -5.24 -14.74
C LYS A 302 -30.92 -5.02 -16.02
N SER A 303 -29.77 -4.35 -15.93
CA SER A 303 -28.89 -4.06 -17.07
C SER A 303 -27.43 -4.20 -16.67
N PHE A 304 -26.57 -4.34 -17.68
CA PHE A 304 -25.12 -4.38 -17.50
C PHE A 304 -24.59 -3.12 -16.80
N LYS A 305 -25.14 -1.94 -17.12
CA LYS A 305 -24.72 -0.67 -16.49
C LYS A 305 -25.10 -0.61 -15.00
N GLU A 306 -26.31 -1.06 -14.67
CA GLU A 306 -26.78 -1.11 -13.28
C GLU A 306 -25.95 -2.09 -12.44
N GLY A 307 -25.65 -3.28 -12.99
CA GLY A 307 -24.80 -4.27 -12.33
C GLY A 307 -23.39 -3.73 -12.07
N GLN A 308 -22.79 -3.04 -13.05
CA GLN A 308 -21.49 -2.39 -12.89
C GLN A 308 -21.51 -1.33 -11.77
N THR A 309 -22.55 -0.50 -11.69
CA THR A 309 -22.68 0.48 -10.61
C THR A 309 -22.80 -0.20 -9.24
N TYR A 310 -23.62 -1.24 -9.10
CA TYR A 310 -23.78 -1.95 -7.82
C TYR A 310 -22.49 -2.64 -7.37
N MET A 311 -21.78 -3.29 -8.29
CA MET A 311 -20.52 -3.95 -7.97
C MET A 311 -19.40 -2.95 -7.64
N SER A 312 -19.43 -1.73 -8.16
CA SER A 312 -18.45 -0.69 -7.76
C SER A 312 -18.47 -0.42 -6.25
N ALA A 313 -19.63 -0.56 -5.59
CA ALA A 313 -19.73 -0.47 -4.13
C ALA A 313 -18.95 -1.58 -3.40
N VAL A 314 -18.81 -2.77 -4.01
CA VAL A 314 -18.00 -3.87 -3.47
C VAL A 314 -16.52 -3.50 -3.43
N ILE A 315 -16.00 -2.80 -4.45
CA ILE A 315 -14.63 -2.28 -4.43
C ILE A 315 -14.47 -1.28 -3.28
N PHE A 316 -15.40 -0.34 -3.10
CA PHE A 316 -15.33 0.62 -2.00
C PHE A 316 -15.37 -0.07 -0.62
N LEU A 317 -16.23 -1.08 -0.45
CA LEU A 317 -16.27 -1.90 0.76
C LEU A 317 -14.97 -2.68 0.98
N ALA A 318 -14.31 -3.10 -0.10
CA ALA A 318 -13.00 -3.76 -0.05
C ALA A 318 -11.87 -2.79 0.34
N MET A 319 -11.95 -1.54 -0.12
CA MET A 319 -10.95 -0.50 0.15
C MET A 319 -10.92 -0.08 1.61
N VAL A 320 -12.08 0.08 2.27
CA VAL A 320 -12.15 0.63 3.65
C VAL A 320 -11.27 -0.17 4.64
N PRO A 321 -11.41 -1.51 4.78
CA PRO A 321 -10.55 -2.31 5.64
C PRO A 321 -9.07 -2.22 5.27
N SER A 322 -8.78 -2.21 3.97
CA SER A 322 -7.42 -2.16 3.46
C SER A 322 -6.72 -0.84 3.80
N TYR A 323 -7.39 0.31 3.66
CA TYR A 323 -6.83 1.61 4.04
C TYR A 323 -6.72 1.77 5.56
N MET A 324 -7.72 1.29 6.31
CA MET A 324 -7.67 1.38 7.78
C MET A 324 -6.52 0.56 8.37
N LEU A 325 -6.23 -0.61 7.81
CA LEU A 325 -5.13 -1.47 8.26
C LEU A 325 -3.78 -1.13 7.63
N MET A 326 -3.72 -0.30 6.60
CA MET A 326 -2.47 0.09 5.94
C MET A 326 -1.40 0.62 6.93
N PRO A 327 -1.68 1.62 7.79
CA PRO A 327 -0.67 2.16 8.72
C PRO A 327 -0.43 1.29 9.96
N VAL A 328 -1.29 0.31 10.23
CA VAL A 328 -1.23 -0.52 11.44
C VAL A 328 -0.19 -1.63 11.26
N SER A 329 0.72 -1.78 12.22
CA SER A 329 1.67 -2.89 12.22
C SER A 329 0.92 -4.22 12.48
N PRO A 330 1.31 -5.34 11.84
CA PRO A 330 0.66 -6.65 12.03
C PRO A 330 0.52 -7.08 13.49
N VAL A 331 1.49 -6.74 14.33
CA VAL A 331 1.48 -7.06 15.78
C VAL A 331 0.47 -6.24 16.58
N ASP A 332 0.06 -5.08 16.06
CA ASP A 332 -0.86 -4.15 16.72
C ASP A 332 -2.30 -4.31 16.21
N ILE A 333 -2.56 -5.25 15.29
CA ILE A 333 -3.90 -5.50 14.76
C ILE A 333 -4.76 -6.14 15.87
N PRO A 334 -5.85 -5.47 16.30
CA PRO A 334 -6.76 -6.06 17.29
C PRO A 334 -7.41 -7.35 16.79
N THR A 335 -7.57 -8.33 17.69
CA THR A 335 -8.12 -9.66 17.37
C THR A 335 -9.52 -9.60 16.70
N HIS A 336 -10.34 -8.59 17.00
CA HIS A 336 -11.67 -8.44 16.40
C HIS A 336 -11.63 -8.19 14.88
N TYR A 337 -10.55 -7.61 14.34
CA TYR A 337 -10.40 -7.44 12.89
C TYR A 337 -10.19 -8.77 12.15
N TYR A 338 -9.75 -9.83 12.84
CA TYR A 338 -9.68 -11.17 12.26
C TYR A 338 -11.06 -11.85 12.16
N VAL A 339 -12.14 -11.25 12.67
CA VAL A 339 -13.52 -11.78 12.54
C VAL A 339 -14.38 -10.90 11.63
N MET A 340 -14.04 -9.62 11.47
CA MET A 340 -14.76 -8.71 10.60
C MET A 340 -14.55 -9.06 9.12
N PRO A 341 -15.59 -8.97 8.28
CA PRO A 341 -15.51 -9.34 6.88
C PRO A 341 -14.51 -8.42 6.15
N VAL A 342 -13.72 -9.00 5.24
CA VAL A 342 -12.64 -8.35 4.49
C VAL A 342 -11.46 -7.90 5.36
N PHE A 343 -11.68 -7.30 6.53
CA PHE A 343 -10.64 -7.02 7.53
C PHE A 343 -9.82 -8.27 7.85
N ASN A 344 -10.49 -9.40 8.03
CA ASN A 344 -9.86 -10.68 8.31
C ASN A 344 -8.86 -11.10 7.21
N GLY A 345 -9.24 -10.98 5.95
CA GLY A 345 -8.36 -11.29 4.82
C GLY A 345 -7.21 -10.31 4.66
N VAL A 346 -7.44 -9.01 4.90
CA VAL A 346 -6.38 -7.99 4.91
C VAL A 346 -5.38 -8.26 6.03
N ALA A 347 -5.86 -8.48 7.26
CA ALA A 347 -5.03 -8.73 8.44
C ALA A 347 -4.18 -10.00 8.28
N LEU A 348 -4.77 -11.11 7.81
CA LEU A 348 -4.03 -12.34 7.52
C LEU A 348 -2.98 -12.13 6.43
N SER A 349 -3.32 -11.39 5.36
CA SER A 349 -2.35 -11.07 4.32
C SER A 349 -1.19 -10.25 4.91
N LYS A 350 -1.46 -9.25 5.76
CA LYS A 350 -0.44 -8.46 6.46
C LYS A 350 0.52 -9.34 7.28
N GLU A 351 -0.01 -10.28 8.06
CA GLU A 351 0.82 -11.22 8.83
C GLU A 351 1.69 -12.12 7.96
N VAL A 352 1.15 -12.59 6.84
CA VAL A 352 1.91 -13.38 5.86
C VAL A 352 3.05 -12.55 5.28
N PHE A 353 2.79 -11.32 4.83
CA PHE A 353 3.84 -10.42 4.31
C PHE A 353 4.80 -9.90 5.38
N TYR A 354 4.46 -10.06 6.66
CA TYR A 354 5.35 -9.79 7.79
C TYR A 354 6.21 -10.99 8.18
N GLY A 355 5.92 -12.17 7.62
CA GLY A 355 6.68 -13.41 7.84
C GLY A 355 6.36 -14.11 9.16
N LYS A 356 5.29 -13.70 9.85
CA LYS A 356 4.83 -14.34 11.09
C LYS A 356 3.32 -14.33 11.13
N VAL A 357 2.74 -15.52 11.02
CA VAL A 357 1.30 -15.76 11.16
C VAL A 357 1.03 -16.39 12.52
N ASP A 358 0.11 -15.80 13.28
CA ASP A 358 -0.35 -16.38 14.53
C ASP A 358 -1.40 -17.48 14.22
N PRO A 359 -1.25 -18.71 14.74
CA PRO A 359 -2.21 -19.80 14.50
C PRO A 359 -3.65 -19.46 14.94
N ILE A 360 -3.83 -18.70 16.02
CA ILE A 360 -5.15 -18.29 16.50
C ILE A 360 -5.76 -17.29 15.53
N HIS A 361 -4.97 -16.32 15.06
CA HIS A 361 -5.41 -15.36 14.05
C HIS A 361 -5.76 -16.05 12.73
N ALA A 362 -4.96 -17.02 12.29
CA ALA A 362 -5.26 -17.85 11.12
C ALA A 362 -6.59 -18.60 11.28
N LEU A 363 -6.83 -19.22 12.44
CA LEU A 363 -8.07 -19.95 12.72
C LEU A 363 -9.29 -19.02 12.71
N LEU A 364 -9.21 -17.87 13.39
CA LEU A 364 -10.30 -16.88 13.46
C LEU A 364 -10.57 -16.24 12.09
N GLY A 365 -9.50 -15.87 11.37
CA GLY A 365 -9.57 -15.23 10.07
C GLY A 365 -10.13 -16.16 8.99
N ILE A 366 -9.57 -17.36 8.85
CA ILE A 366 -10.05 -18.35 7.89
C ILE A 366 -11.45 -18.84 8.26
N GLY A 367 -11.70 -19.10 9.55
CA GLY A 367 -13.01 -19.55 10.05
C GLY A 367 -14.11 -18.53 9.77
N SER A 368 -13.87 -17.25 10.07
CA SER A 368 -14.84 -16.18 9.79
C SER A 368 -15.02 -15.97 8.29
N LEU A 369 -13.95 -15.97 7.48
CA LEU A 369 -14.04 -15.92 6.02
C LEU A 369 -14.92 -17.04 5.47
N LEU A 370 -14.74 -18.28 5.94
CA LEU A 370 -15.52 -19.43 5.50
C LEU A 370 -17.00 -19.24 5.83
N VAL A 371 -17.34 -18.73 7.01
CA VAL A 371 -18.73 -18.41 7.38
C VAL A 371 -19.34 -17.38 6.42
N TYR A 372 -18.60 -16.30 6.11
CA TYR A 372 -19.10 -15.29 5.17
C TYR A 372 -19.23 -15.83 3.74
N VAL A 373 -18.30 -16.66 3.28
CA VAL A 373 -18.38 -17.32 1.96
C VAL A 373 -19.60 -18.22 1.87
N VAL A 374 -19.86 -19.06 2.88
CA VAL A 374 -21.05 -19.91 2.92
C VAL A 374 -22.32 -19.07 2.89
N PHE A 375 -22.35 -17.97 3.65
CA PHE A 375 -23.48 -17.05 3.67
C PHE A 375 -23.73 -16.37 2.31
N THR A 376 -22.70 -15.85 1.65
CA THR A 376 -22.85 -15.17 0.36
C THR A 376 -23.22 -16.12 -0.77
N ILE A 377 -22.64 -17.33 -0.80
CA ILE A 377 -23.02 -18.38 -1.77
C ILE A 377 -24.47 -18.82 -1.54
N PHE A 378 -24.90 -18.97 -0.28
CA PHE A 378 -26.29 -19.28 0.04
C PHE A 378 -27.24 -18.19 -0.46
N LEU A 379 -26.89 -16.92 -0.23
CA LEU A 379 -27.68 -15.77 -0.71
C LEU A 379 -27.75 -15.73 -2.24
N ALA A 380 -26.61 -15.91 -2.92
CA ALA A 380 -26.55 -16.01 -4.38
C ALA A 380 -27.45 -17.12 -4.91
N SER A 381 -27.40 -18.31 -4.30
CA SER A 381 -28.23 -19.45 -4.66
C SER A 381 -29.72 -19.18 -4.50
N ARG A 382 -30.11 -18.53 -3.40
CA ARG A 382 -31.51 -18.19 -3.12
C ARG A 382 -32.06 -17.18 -4.13
N ILE A 383 -31.30 -16.14 -4.45
CA ILE A 383 -31.72 -15.08 -5.38
C ILE A 383 -31.77 -15.62 -6.81
N PHE A 384 -30.73 -16.33 -7.25
CA PHE A 384 -30.66 -16.92 -8.60
C PHE A 384 -31.80 -17.91 -8.85
N ARG A 385 -32.17 -18.71 -7.84
CA ARG A 385 -33.34 -19.61 -7.93
C ARG A 385 -34.67 -18.88 -8.02
N ARG A 386 -34.82 -17.74 -7.34
CA ARG A 386 -36.06 -16.94 -7.40
C ARG A 386 -36.28 -16.37 -8.80
N GLU A 387 -35.22 -15.87 -9.43
CA GLU A 387 -35.26 -15.43 -10.83
C GLU A 387 -35.67 -16.58 -11.77
N GLY A 388 -35.02 -17.75 -11.65
CA GLY A 388 -35.39 -18.91 -12.48
C GLY A 388 -36.79 -19.48 -12.23
N ALA A 389 -37.38 -19.25 -11.06
CA ALA A 389 -38.75 -19.65 -10.76
C ALA A 389 -39.79 -18.70 -11.37
N GLY A 390 -39.47 -17.41 -11.50
CA GLY A 390 -40.36 -16.41 -12.12
C GLY A 390 -40.52 -16.59 -13.64
N LEU A 391 -39.59 -17.28 -14.29
CA LEU A 391 -39.56 -17.50 -15.74
C LEU A 391 -40.23 -18.81 -16.21
N LYS A 392 -40.61 -19.69 -15.28
CA LYS A 392 -41.26 -20.98 -15.59
C LYS A 392 -42.80 -20.91 -15.56
N HIS A 393 -43.34 -19.73 -15.35
CA HIS A 393 -44.76 -19.37 -15.43
C HIS A 393 -44.91 -18.31 -16.51
#